data_AF-A0A1H1CC19-F1
#
_entry.id   AF-A0A1H1CC19-F1
#
_cell.length_a   1.000
_cell.length_b   1.000
_cell.length_c   1.000
_cell.angle_alpha   90.00
_cell.angle_beta   90.00
_cell.angle_gamma   90.00
#
_symmetry.space_group_name_H-M   'P 1'
#
loop_
_entity.id
_entity.type
_entity.pdbx_description
1 polymer ?
#
loop_
_entity_poly.entity_id
_entity_poly.type
_entity_poly.pdbx_seq_one_letter_code
_entity_poly.pdbx_strand_id
1 'polypeptide(L)'
;MGLVYFLWTNFKVLRNERLAKRTLVFGAFLILALLLILPLLPEEFPSAPIALAYMFVGRYVADKHQMTKMGIAASTGFAFHSNWRVFGLGLLCMLASVIIVAVPLVYLAFLRG
;
A
#
# COMPACT_ATOMS: atom_id res chain seq x y z
N MET A 1 3.39 -1.79 -0.15
CA MET A 1 2.93 -3.05 0.49
C MET A 1 1.62 -2.88 1.26
N GLY A 2 1.55 -2.01 2.29
CA GLY A 2 0.33 -1.84 3.11
C GLY A 2 -0.95 -1.51 2.32
N LEU A 3 -0.87 -0.56 1.37
CA LEU A 3 -2.02 -0.21 0.51
C LEU A 3 -2.60 -1.43 -0.23
N VAL A 4 -1.73 -2.20 -0.89
CA VAL A 4 -2.12 -3.39 -1.67
C VAL A 4 -2.81 -4.40 -0.76
N TYR A 5 -2.28 -4.63 0.43
CA TYR A 5 -2.87 -5.52 1.43
C TYR A 5 -4.25 -5.06 1.88
N PHE A 6 -4.42 -3.78 2.23
CA PHE A 6 -5.72 -3.25 2.68
C PHE A 6 -6.75 -3.24 1.54
N LEU A 7 -6.34 -2.88 0.32
CA LEU A 7 -7.23 -2.93 -0.83
C LEU A 7 -7.70 -4.35 -1.13
N TRP A 8 -6.77 -5.30 -1.16
CA TRP A 8 -7.05 -6.71 -1.39
C TRP A 8 -7.98 -7.30 -0.32
N THR A 9 -7.71 -7.03 0.96
CA THR A 9 -8.52 -7.53 2.09
C THR A 9 -9.95 -7.03 1.99
N ASN A 10 -10.14 -5.74 1.72
CA ASN A 10 -11.47 -5.17 1.52
C ASN A 10 -12.19 -5.80 0.32
N PHE A 11 -11.51 -6.03 -0.81
CA PHE A 11 -12.14 -6.72 -1.94
C PHE A 11 -12.54 -8.16 -1.64
N LYS A 12 -11.76 -8.88 -0.83
CA LYS A 12 -12.12 -10.22 -0.34
C LYS A 12 -13.37 -10.19 0.54
N VAL A 13 -13.45 -9.23 1.47
CA VAL A 13 -14.64 -9.04 2.31
C VAL A 13 -15.88 -8.69 1.47
N LEU A 14 -15.71 -7.88 0.44
CA LEU A 14 -16.78 -7.53 -0.52
C LEU A 14 -17.08 -8.65 -1.53
N ARG A 15 -16.46 -9.83 -1.41
CA ARG A 15 -16.59 -10.97 -2.33
C ARG A 15 -16.29 -10.61 -3.80
N ASN A 16 -15.52 -9.56 -4.04
CA ASN A 16 -15.12 -9.14 -5.37
C ASN A 16 -13.75 -9.76 -5.74
N GLU A 17 -13.76 -11.07 -5.98
CA GLU A 17 -12.55 -11.86 -6.25
C GLU A 17 -11.78 -11.36 -7.49
N ARG A 18 -12.49 -10.83 -8.48
CA ARG A 18 -11.89 -10.27 -9.70
C ARG A 18 -11.00 -9.08 -9.37
N LEU A 19 -11.50 -8.13 -8.58
CA LEU A 19 -10.71 -6.96 -8.17
C LEU A 19 -9.64 -7.34 -7.15
N ALA A 20 -9.92 -8.26 -6.22
CA ALA A 20 -8.90 -8.76 -5.29
C ALA A 20 -7.67 -9.32 -6.02
N LYS A 21 -7.87 -10.20 -7.02
CA LYS A 21 -6.75 -10.74 -7.82
C LYS A 21 -6.04 -9.65 -8.61
N ARG A 22 -6.78 -8.73 -9.22
CA ARG A 22 -6.21 -7.60 -9.97
C ARG A 22 -5.36 -6.70 -9.08
N THR A 23 -5.76 -6.43 -7.85
CA THR A 23 -4.98 -5.62 -6.89
C THR A 23 -3.61 -6.25 -6.62
N LEU A 24 -3.53 -7.57 -6.46
CA LEU A 24 -2.25 -8.27 -6.29
C LEU A 24 -1.39 -8.18 -7.56
N VAL A 25 -1.99 -8.42 -8.74
CA VAL A 25 -1.27 -8.34 -10.02
C VAL A 25 -0.73 -6.94 -10.27
N PHE A 26 -1.55 -5.90 -10.12
CA PHE A 26 -1.10 -4.51 -10.28
C PHE A 26 -0.09 -4.10 -9.22
N GLY A 27 -0.24 -4.56 -7.98
CA GLY A 27 0.73 -4.33 -6.92
C GLY A 27 2.10 -4.93 -7.25
N ALA A 28 2.13 -6.19 -7.69
CA ALA A 28 3.35 -6.87 -8.11
C ALA A 28 3.98 -6.19 -9.34
N PHE A 29 3.16 -5.87 -10.34
CA PHE A 29 3.62 -5.15 -11.53
C PHE A 29 4.22 -3.78 -11.18
N LEU A 30 3.59 -3.00 -10.29
CA LEU A 30 4.13 -1.73 -9.84
C LEU A 30 5.48 -1.88 -9.15
N ILE A 31 5.64 -2.90 -8.29
CA ILE A 31 6.92 -3.17 -7.63
C ILE A 31 7.99 -3.52 -8.67
N LEU A 32 7.69 -4.41 -9.62
CA LEU A 32 8.62 -4.76 -10.70
C LEU A 32 8.99 -3.54 -11.54
N ALA A 33 8.01 -2.72 -11.93
CA ALA A 33 8.26 -1.50 -12.69
C ALA A 33 9.16 -0.52 -11.91
N LEU A 34 8.91 -0.32 -10.62
CA LEU A 34 9.74 0.53 -9.77
C LEU A 34 11.18 -0.02 -9.67
N LEU A 35 11.36 -1.33 -9.46
CA LEU A 35 12.69 -1.94 -9.39
C LEU A 35 13.49 -1.75 -10.69
N LEU A 36 12.82 -1.74 -11.85
CA LEU A 36 13.47 -1.53 -13.15
C LEU A 36 13.74 -0.05 -13.43
N ILE A 37 12.86 0.85 -12.97
CA ILE A 37 12.96 2.29 -13.25
C ILE A 37 13.92 2.99 -12.27
N LEU A 38 13.96 2.57 -10.99
CA LEU A 38 14.77 3.23 -9.97
C LEU A 38 16.25 3.39 -10.34
N PRO A 39 16.95 2.37 -10.90
CA PRO A 39 18.34 2.50 -11.32
C PRO A 39 18.56 3.45 -12.52
N LEU A 40 17.49 3.79 -13.24
CA LEU A 40 17.53 4.69 -14.40
C LEU A 40 17.22 6.14 -14.01
N LEU A 41 16.75 6.38 -12.78
CA LEU A 41 16.45 7.72 -12.29
C LEU A 41 17.74 8.44 -11.87
N PRO A 42 17.85 9.75 -12.12
CA PRO A 42 18.92 10.58 -11.57
C PRO A 42 18.95 10.50 -10.03
N GLU A 43 20.13 10.63 -9.42
CA GLU A 43 20.28 10.60 -7.96
C GLU A 43 19.46 11.69 -7.25
N GLU A 44 19.29 12.85 -7.89
CA GLU A 44 18.52 13.99 -7.36
C GLU A 44 17.01 13.90 -7.64
N PHE A 45 16.54 12.79 -8.22
CA PHE A 45 15.12 12.69 -8.56
C PHE A 45 14.25 12.73 -7.30
N PRO A 46 13.30 13.68 -7.20
CA PRO A 46 12.47 13.81 -6.00
C PRO A 46 11.56 12.59 -5.86
N SER A 47 11.46 12.04 -4.65
CA SER A 47 10.59 10.88 -4.36
C SER A 47 9.11 11.26 -4.24
N ALA A 48 8.81 12.54 -4.01
CA ALA A 48 7.46 13.04 -3.75
C ALA A 48 6.45 12.74 -4.89
N PRO A 49 6.76 12.91 -6.19
CA PRO A 49 5.83 12.57 -7.27
C PRO A 49 5.39 11.10 -7.25
N ILE A 50 6.31 10.16 -7.00
CA ILE A 50 6.00 8.73 -6.91
C ILE A 50 5.10 8.45 -5.71
N ALA A 51 5.42 9.04 -4.55
CA ALA A 51 4.61 8.91 -3.33
C ALA A 51 3.19 9.48 -3.50
N LEU A 52 3.08 10.68 -4.10
CA LEU A 52 1.79 11.32 -4.40
C LEU A 52 0.98 10.46 -5.36
N ALA A 53 1.57 10.01 -6.47
CA ALA A 53 0.88 9.14 -7.43
C ALA A 53 0.35 7.87 -6.75
N TYR A 54 1.16 7.21 -5.92
CA TYR A 54 0.74 6.04 -5.16
C TYR A 54 -0.43 6.34 -4.20
N MET A 55 -0.37 7.46 -3.47
CA MET A 55 -1.47 7.88 -2.59
C MET A 55 -2.75 8.20 -3.34
N PHE A 56 -2.67 8.97 -4.43
CA PHE A 56 -3.82 9.35 -5.25
C PHE A 56 -4.49 8.13 -5.88
N VAL A 57 -3.72 7.22 -6.47
CA VAL A 57 -4.27 5.99 -7.06
C VAL A 57 -4.92 5.13 -5.98
N GLY A 58 -4.27 4.96 -4.83
CA GLY A 58 -4.83 4.22 -3.71
C GLY A 58 -6.16 4.79 -3.24
N ARG A 59 -6.23 6.12 -3.08
CA ARG A 59 -7.45 6.84 -2.70
C ARG A 59 -8.54 6.69 -3.75
N TYR A 60 -8.20 6.89 -5.02
CA TYR A 60 -9.14 6.77 -6.13
C TYR A 60 -9.76 5.37 -6.21
N VAL A 61 -8.95 4.32 -6.06
CA VAL A 61 -9.45 2.94 -6.06
C VAL A 61 -10.35 2.67 -4.86
N ALA A 62 -9.98 3.17 -3.67
CA ALA A 62 -10.81 3.02 -2.48
C ALA A 62 -12.18 3.71 -2.65
N ASP A 63 -12.20 4.98 -3.08
CA ASP A 63 -13.44 5.75 -3.24
C ASP A 63 -14.35 5.16 -4.34
N LYS A 64 -13.77 4.62 -5.42
CA LYS A 64 -14.55 4.10 -6.55
C LYS A 64 -15.07 2.68 -6.36
N HIS A 65 -14.32 1.83 -5.67
CA HIS A 65 -14.58 0.39 -5.66
C HIS A 65 -14.81 -0.21 -4.27
N GLN A 66 -14.54 0.51 -3.19
CA GLN A 66 -14.78 0.05 -1.82
C GLN A 66 -16.01 0.73 -1.22
N MET A 67 -16.53 0.17 -0.13
CA MET A 67 -17.65 0.79 0.56
C MET A 67 -17.21 2.07 1.27
N THR A 68 -18.02 3.11 1.08
CA THR A 68 -17.86 4.36 1.84
C THR A 68 -18.19 4.14 3.30
N LYS A 69 -17.79 5.09 4.14
CA LYS A 69 -18.15 5.03 5.55
C LYS A 69 -19.67 4.97 5.77
N MET A 70 -20.42 5.85 5.10
CA MET A 70 -21.89 5.84 5.20
C MET A 70 -22.49 4.51 4.72
N GLY A 71 -21.94 3.92 3.67
CA GLY A 71 -22.37 2.62 3.16
C GLY A 71 -22.19 1.49 4.17
N ILE A 72 -21.07 1.47 4.91
CA ILE A 72 -20.82 0.45 5.95
C ILE A 72 -21.80 0.63 7.11
N ALA A 73 -22.01 1.86 7.59
CA ALA A 73 -22.93 2.17 8.68
C ALA A 73 -24.39 1.78 8.37
N ALA A 74 -24.80 1.89 7.10
CA ALA A 74 -26.13 1.52 6.65
C ALA A 74 -26.28 0.01 6.37
N SER A 75 -25.20 -0.76 6.38
CA SER A 75 -25.23 -2.19 6.08
C SER A 75 -25.39 -3.04 7.33
N THR A 76 -26.14 -4.13 7.23
CA THR A 76 -26.31 -5.11 8.33
C THR A 76 -25.17 -6.12 8.39
N GLY A 77 -24.36 -6.24 7.33
CA GLY A 77 -23.32 -7.27 7.18
C GLY A 77 -21.89 -6.78 7.42
N PHE A 78 -21.66 -5.47 7.60
CA PHE A 78 -20.32 -4.91 7.78
C PHE A 78 -20.28 -3.96 8.96
N ALA A 79 -19.13 -3.96 9.65
CA ALA A 79 -18.85 -3.05 10.74
C ALA A 79 -17.47 -2.42 10.54
N PHE A 80 -17.31 -1.19 11.01
CA PHE A 80 -16.02 -0.54 11.00
C PHE A 80 -15.08 -1.13 12.03
N HIS A 81 -13.80 -1.14 11.66
CA HIS A 81 -12.74 -1.22 12.66
C HIS A 81 -12.57 0.12 13.38
N SER A 82 -12.14 0.06 14.64
CA SER A 82 -11.83 1.26 15.43
C SER A 82 -10.70 2.08 14.78
N ASN A 83 -10.77 3.41 14.88
CA ASN A 83 -9.74 4.29 14.33
C ASN A 83 -8.35 3.99 14.91
N TRP A 84 -8.27 3.59 16.19
CA TRP A 84 -7.03 3.18 16.84
C TRP A 84 -6.41 1.93 16.24
N ARG A 85 -7.24 0.95 15.85
CA ARG A 85 -6.75 -0.25 15.15
C ARG A 85 -6.20 0.12 13.77
N VAL A 86 -6.91 0.97 13.03
CA VAL A 86 -6.47 1.43 11.71
C VAL A 86 -5.16 2.22 11.82
N PHE A 87 -5.08 3.15 12.77
CA PHE A 87 -3.87 3.93 13.05
C PHE A 87 -2.69 3.02 13.43
N GLY A 88 -2.88 2.11 14.39
CA GLY A 88 -1.82 1.20 14.84
C GLY A 88 -1.30 0.28 13.74
N LEU A 89 -2.19 -0.27 12.91
CA LEU A 89 -1.79 -1.07 11.74
C LEU A 89 -1.03 -0.22 10.70
N GLY A 90 -1.45 1.03 10.49
CA GLY A 90 -0.74 1.97 9.64
C GLY A 90 0.67 2.27 10.15
N LEU A 91 0.80 2.55 11.45
CA LEU A 91 2.09 2.76 12.10
C LEU A 91 2.99 1.53 12.00
N LEU A 92 2.44 0.33 12.22
CA LEU A 92 3.18 -0.92 12.08
C LEU A 92 3.64 -1.14 10.64
N CYS A 93 2.79 -0.88 9.64
CA CYS A 93 3.18 -0.94 8.23
C CYS A 93 4.30 0.05 7.90
N MET A 94 4.25 1.25 8.47
CA MET A 94 5.29 2.27 8.30
C MET A 94 6.62 1.80 8.89
N LEU A 95 6.62 1.34 10.14
CA LEU A 95 7.82 0.81 10.82
C LEU A 95 8.40 -0.40 10.08
N ALA A 96 7.56 -1.35 9.67
CA ALA A 96 7.98 -2.49 8.88
C ALA A 96 8.63 -2.06 7.55
N SER A 97 8.08 -1.05 6.88
CA SER A 97 8.67 -0.53 5.64
C SER A 97 10.04 0.11 5.87
N VAL A 98 10.21 0.85 6.97
CA VAL A 98 11.50 1.43 7.37
C VAL A 98 12.52 0.31 7.62
N ILE A 99 12.16 -0.71 8.40
CA ILE A 99 13.05 -1.83 8.73
C ILE A 99 13.48 -2.59 7.45
N ILE A 100 12.54 -2.91 6.58
CA ILE A 100 12.80 -3.65 5.33
C ILE A 100 13.80 -2.91 4.43
N VAL A 101 13.77 -1.57 4.41
CA VAL A 101 14.67 -0.76 3.59
C VAL A 101 15.99 -0.47 4.31
N ALA A 102 15.92 -0.03 5.57
CA ALA A 102 17.09 0.46 6.30
C ALA A 102 18.05 -0.68 6.69
N VAL A 103 17.54 -1.84 7.09
CA VAL A 103 18.39 -2.95 7.57
C VAL A 103 19.35 -3.44 6.49
N PRO A 104 18.92 -3.75 5.25
CA PRO A 104 19.84 -4.12 4.18
C PRO A 104 20.87 -3.04 3.86
N LEU A 105 20.46 -1.77 3.85
CA LEU A 105 21.38 -0.65 3.55
C LEU A 105 22.44 -0.49 4.63
N VAL A 106 22.05 -0.54 5.90
CA VAL A 106 22.98 -0.49 7.03
C VAL A 106 23.93 -1.68 7.01
N TYR A 107 23.42 -2.90 6.77
CA TYR A 107 24.25 -4.10 6.63
C TYR A 107 25.27 -3.99 5.49
N LEU A 108 24.85 -3.52 4.32
CA LEU A 108 25.75 -3.28 3.19
C LEU A 108 26.78 -2.19 3.47
N ALA A 109 26.42 -1.14 4.21
CA ALA A 109 27.36 -0.11 4.64
C ALA A 109 28.42 -0.66 5.60
N PHE A 110 28.01 -1.51 6.55
CA PHE A 110 28.93 -2.20 7.46
C PHE A 110 29.90 -3.15 6.75
N LEU A 111 29.48 -3.81 5.66
CA LEU A 111 30.36 -4.68 4.86
C LEU A 111 31.36 -3.92 3.99
N ARG A 112 31.11 -2.64 3.71
CA ARG A 112 31.93 -1.79 2.84
C ARG A 112 32.92 -0.90 3.61
N GLY A 113 32.75 -0.76 4.92
CA GLY A 113 33.67 -0.06 5.83
C GLY A 113 34.61 -1.02 6.53
#